data_AF-A0A0G2IW39-F1
#
_entry.id   AF-A0A0G2IW39-F1
#
_cell.length_a   1.000
_cell.length_b   1.000
_cell.length_c   1.000
_cell.angle_alpha   90.00
_cell.angle_beta   90.00
_cell.angle_gamma   90.00
#
_symmetry.space_group_name_H-M   'P 1'
#
loop_
_entity.id
_entity.type
_entity.pdbx_description
1 polymer ?
#
loop_
_entity_poly.entity_id
_entity_poly.type
_entity_poly.pdbx_seq_one_letter_code
_entity_poly.pdbx_strand_id
1 'polypeptide(L)'
;MQANKRAQSSNYQVSQDFKVLLEYARMGQRPEIPTVSLDAEKLLTLKPSDVLYKSLQNIFATTIRQDLLSGNAVNTKSPLHDHHIFPENAAKRHGLDKTMLNSICNRVPMLASSNGYLGEGYPEDYLKKILDRARKESMLRDFKRRMRDCLIPGDPEDPQWLDSFSINQFEEFCRKRAELIISRVHEIVGDSLQVNAASDDESMEGDDD
;
A
#
# COMPACT_ATOMS: atom_id res chain seq x y z
N MET A 1 20.39 12.73 -31.53
CA MET A 1 19.52 13.80 -30.99
C MET A 1 18.41 13.14 -30.18
N GLN A 2 18.58 13.02 -28.86
CA GLN A 2 17.51 12.53 -27.98
C GLN A 2 16.66 13.73 -27.56
N ALA A 3 15.39 13.72 -27.96
CA ALA A 3 14.43 14.75 -27.60
C ALA A 3 14.16 14.67 -26.09
N ASN A 4 14.54 15.73 -25.40
CA ASN A 4 14.28 15.98 -23.99
C ASN A 4 12.76 16.01 -23.76
N LYS A 5 12.19 14.91 -23.23
CA LYS A 5 10.79 14.83 -22.81
C LYS A 5 10.62 15.73 -21.58
N ARG A 6 10.38 17.02 -21.81
CA ARG A 6 9.96 17.95 -20.76
C ARG A 6 8.76 17.33 -20.04
N ALA A 7 8.87 17.17 -18.73
CA ALA A 7 7.73 16.85 -17.88
C ALA A 7 6.62 17.87 -18.18
N GLN A 8 5.56 17.43 -18.85
CA GLN A 8 4.40 18.27 -19.13
C GLN A 8 3.75 18.65 -17.81
N SER A 9 3.31 19.89 -17.68
CA SER A 9 2.66 20.36 -16.45
C SER A 9 1.37 19.58 -16.21
N SER A 10 1.08 19.27 -14.94
CA SER A 10 -0.13 18.56 -14.51
C SER A 10 -1.42 19.12 -15.14
N ASN A 11 -1.46 20.44 -15.37
CA ASN A 11 -2.61 21.14 -15.92
C ASN A 11 -2.89 20.76 -17.39
N TYR A 12 -1.84 20.45 -18.17
CA TYR A 12 -2.00 19.98 -19.54
C TYR A 12 -2.66 18.60 -19.57
N GLN A 13 -2.19 17.68 -18.72
CA GLN A 13 -2.75 16.32 -18.63
C GLN A 13 -4.22 16.36 -18.18
N VAL A 14 -4.54 17.15 -17.14
CA VAL A 14 -5.92 17.35 -16.68
C VAL A 14 -6.82 17.86 -17.81
N SER A 15 -6.31 18.75 -18.67
CA SER A 15 -7.08 19.26 -19.82
C SER A 15 -7.33 18.20 -20.88
N GLN A 16 -6.42 17.23 -21.06
CA GLN A 16 -6.64 16.10 -21.97
C GLN A 16 -7.61 15.09 -21.36
N ASP A 17 -7.44 14.74 -20.08
CA ASP A 17 -8.34 13.84 -19.38
C ASP A 17 -9.78 14.39 -19.39
N PHE A 18 -9.94 15.70 -19.23
CA PHE A 18 -11.24 16.36 -19.34
C PHE A 18 -11.89 16.20 -20.72
N LYS A 19 -11.12 16.30 -21.81
CA LYS A 19 -11.64 16.08 -23.18
C LYS A 19 -12.09 14.65 -23.38
N VAL A 20 -11.27 13.69 -22.95
CA VAL A 20 -11.59 12.25 -23.01
C VAL A 20 -12.87 11.96 -22.23
N LEU A 21 -13.03 12.53 -21.03
CA LEU A 21 -14.25 12.38 -20.24
C LEU A 21 -15.47 13.05 -20.88
N LEU A 22 -15.30 14.19 -21.57
CA LEU A 22 -16.37 14.84 -22.34
C LEU A 22 -16.82 13.99 -23.52
N GLU A 23 -15.89 13.39 -24.26
CA GLU A 23 -16.18 12.47 -25.36
C GLU A 23 -16.95 11.24 -24.86
N TYR A 24 -16.53 10.66 -23.74
CA TYR A 24 -17.28 9.58 -23.10
C TYR A 24 -18.69 10.01 -22.70
N ALA A 25 -18.83 11.15 -22.01
CA ALA A 25 -20.13 11.61 -21.52
C ALA A 25 -21.12 11.99 -22.64
N ARG A 26 -20.62 12.54 -23.75
CA ARG A 26 -21.48 13.03 -24.85
C ARG A 26 -21.70 12.01 -25.94
N MET A 27 -20.70 11.20 -26.23
CA MET A 27 -20.69 10.30 -27.38
C MET A 27 -20.72 8.82 -26.97
N GLY A 28 -20.61 8.52 -25.67
CA GLY A 28 -20.52 7.15 -25.17
C GLY A 28 -19.20 6.45 -25.51
N GLN A 29 -18.23 7.18 -26.09
CA GLN A 29 -16.94 6.63 -26.47
C GLN A 29 -16.13 6.31 -25.22
N ARG A 30 -15.96 5.01 -24.93
CA ARG A 30 -15.22 4.59 -23.75
C ARG A 30 -13.80 5.13 -23.79
N PRO A 31 -13.31 5.73 -22.70
CA PRO A 31 -11.94 6.18 -22.62
C PRO A 31 -11.01 4.97 -22.69
N GLU A 32 -9.89 5.14 -23.39
CA GLU A 32 -8.79 4.18 -23.32
C GLU A 32 -8.16 4.30 -21.94
N ILE A 33 -8.13 3.21 -21.18
CA ILE A 33 -7.54 3.21 -19.85
C ILE A 33 -6.01 3.17 -20.05
N PRO A 34 -5.26 4.17 -19.55
CA PRO A 34 -3.82 4.18 -19.71
C PRO A 34 -3.19 2.98 -19.00
N THR A 35 -2.16 2.42 -19.60
CA THR A 35 -1.36 1.36 -18.99
C THR A 35 -0.73 1.85 -17.69
N VAL A 36 -0.89 1.08 -16.62
CA VAL A 36 -0.32 1.34 -15.30
C VAL A 36 0.86 0.40 -15.10
N SER A 37 2.07 0.95 -14.91
CA SER A 37 3.26 0.14 -14.60
C SER A 37 3.61 0.24 -13.11
N LEU A 38 3.57 -0.90 -12.43
CA LEU A 38 3.74 -1.06 -11.00
C LEU A 38 4.46 -2.39 -10.71
N ASP A 39 5.51 -2.34 -9.91
CA ASP A 39 6.23 -3.50 -9.41
C ASP A 39 6.50 -3.33 -7.91
N ALA A 40 6.91 -4.41 -7.25
CA ALA A 40 7.13 -4.42 -5.81
C ALA A 40 8.24 -3.44 -5.40
N GLU A 41 9.35 -3.41 -6.12
CA GLU A 41 10.51 -2.54 -5.82
C GLU A 41 10.13 -1.05 -5.85
N LYS A 42 9.30 -0.64 -6.82
CA LYS A 42 8.76 0.71 -6.87
C LYS A 42 7.90 1.01 -5.64
N LEU A 43 7.03 0.09 -5.22
CA LEU A 43 6.20 0.28 -4.04
C LEU A 43 7.01 0.35 -2.74
N LEU A 44 8.08 -0.44 -2.61
CA LEU A 44 8.99 -0.44 -1.48
C LEU A 44 9.75 0.89 -1.30
N THR A 45 9.77 1.75 -2.31
CA THR A 45 10.45 3.06 -2.26
C THR A 45 9.51 4.25 -2.42
N LEU A 46 8.21 4.01 -2.61
CA LEU A 46 7.22 5.03 -2.96
C LEU A 46 6.82 5.90 -1.76
N LYS A 47 7.20 7.18 -1.78
CA LYS A 47 7.03 8.13 -0.66
C LYS A 47 5.77 9.01 -0.77
N PRO A 48 5.27 9.60 0.33
CA PRO A 48 4.06 10.43 0.35
C PRO A 48 4.03 11.63 -0.60
N SER A 49 5.18 12.15 -1.00
CA SER A 49 5.29 13.25 -1.97
C SER A 49 4.89 12.84 -3.39
N ASP A 50 4.94 11.55 -3.71
CA ASP A 50 4.66 11.02 -5.04
C ASP A 50 3.15 11.05 -5.37
N VAL A 51 2.81 11.31 -6.63
CA VAL A 51 1.42 11.29 -7.11
C VAL A 51 0.85 9.88 -7.09
N LEU A 52 1.64 8.86 -7.40
CA LEU A 52 1.23 7.46 -7.36
C LEU A 52 0.92 7.03 -5.92
N TYR A 53 1.67 7.53 -4.94
CA TYR A 53 1.36 7.30 -3.52
C TYR A 53 -0.06 7.77 -3.17
N LYS A 54 -0.38 9.01 -3.57
CA LYS A 54 -1.71 9.61 -3.31
C LYS A 54 -2.81 8.86 -4.05
N SER A 55 -2.54 8.39 -5.27
CA SER A 55 -3.48 7.53 -6.02
C SER A 55 -3.72 6.19 -5.33
N LEU A 56 -2.68 5.55 -4.78
CA LEU A 56 -2.84 4.31 -4.01
C LEU A 56 -3.61 4.54 -2.70
N GLN A 57 -3.41 5.68 -2.04
CA GLN A 57 -4.20 6.08 -0.86
C GLN A 57 -5.69 6.23 -1.20
N ASN A 58 -6.02 6.74 -2.38
CA ASN A 58 -7.42 6.77 -2.86
C ASN A 58 -7.97 5.37 -3.10
N ILE A 59 -7.14 4.44 -3.61
CA ILE A 59 -7.53 3.02 -3.73
C ILE A 59 -7.79 2.42 -2.34
N PHE A 60 -6.95 2.71 -1.35
CA PHE A 60 -7.17 2.27 0.04
C PHE A 60 -8.46 2.83 0.63
N ALA A 61 -8.85 4.06 0.27
CA ALA A 61 -10.13 4.62 0.69
C ALA A 61 -11.36 3.84 0.14
N THR A 62 -11.20 3.04 -0.92
CA THR A 62 -12.26 2.15 -1.42
C THR A 62 -12.37 0.83 -0.66
N THR A 63 -11.31 0.44 0.06
CA THR A 63 -11.24 -0.84 0.78
C THR A 63 -11.40 -0.67 2.28
N ILE A 64 -10.75 0.33 2.88
CA ILE A 64 -10.71 0.56 4.32
C ILE A 64 -12.05 1.17 4.78
N ARG A 65 -12.95 0.31 5.24
CA ARG A 65 -14.27 0.71 5.78
C ARG A 65 -14.26 0.87 7.29
N GLN A 66 -13.33 0.21 7.97
CA GLN A 66 -13.21 0.22 9.42
C GLN A 66 -11.74 0.43 9.80
N ASP A 67 -11.52 1.21 10.85
CA ASP A 67 -10.21 1.48 11.41
C ASP A 67 -9.58 0.19 11.96
N LEU A 68 -8.31 -0.05 11.61
CA LEU A 68 -7.61 -1.31 11.92
C LEU A 68 -7.65 -1.65 13.42
N LEU A 69 -7.32 -0.65 14.26
CA LEU A 69 -7.22 -0.80 15.71
C LEU A 69 -8.61 -0.86 16.37
N SER A 70 -9.43 0.16 16.17
CA SER A 70 -10.67 0.35 16.92
C SER A 70 -11.86 -0.40 16.34
N GLY A 71 -11.84 -0.70 15.05
CA GLY A 71 -12.99 -1.23 14.31
C GLY A 71 -14.10 -0.22 14.03
N ASN A 72 -13.92 1.04 14.42
CA ASN A 72 -14.87 2.10 14.12
C ASN A 72 -14.95 2.36 12.62
N ALA A 73 -16.12 2.73 12.12
CA ALA A 73 -16.32 3.03 10.72
C ALA A 73 -15.47 4.24 10.28
N VAL A 74 -14.85 4.12 9.11
CA VAL A 74 -14.16 5.21 8.41
C VAL A 74 -15.12 5.81 7.39
N ASN A 75 -15.30 7.13 7.43
CA ASN A 75 -16.17 7.86 6.51
C ASN A 75 -15.53 9.22 6.12
N THR A 76 -16.22 9.98 5.27
CA THR A 76 -15.71 11.24 4.70
C THR A 76 -15.44 12.35 5.73
N LYS A 77 -16.00 12.25 6.94
CA LYS A 77 -15.76 13.19 8.05
C LYS A 77 -14.75 12.66 9.06
N SER A 78 -14.29 11.42 8.92
CA SER A 78 -13.31 10.83 9.83
C SER A 78 -11.97 11.55 9.69
N PRO A 79 -11.38 12.06 10.77
CA PRO A 79 -10.02 12.57 10.74
C PRO A 79 -9.06 11.39 10.57
N LEU A 80 -8.41 11.30 9.40
CA LEU A 80 -7.48 10.22 9.06
C LEU A 80 -6.05 10.73 9.08
N HIS A 81 -5.18 9.93 9.69
CA HIS A 81 -3.75 10.08 9.65
C HIS A 81 -3.15 8.92 8.88
N ASP A 82 -2.01 9.17 8.26
CA ASP A 82 -1.23 8.16 7.59
C ASP A 82 -0.23 7.61 8.60
N HIS A 83 -0.49 6.40 9.10
CA HIS A 83 0.24 5.78 10.20
C HIS A 83 1.33 4.85 9.66
N HIS A 84 2.50 4.87 10.29
CA HIS A 84 3.55 3.88 10.05
C HIS A 84 3.22 2.58 10.79
N ILE A 85 3.08 1.46 10.07
CA ILE A 85 2.78 0.15 10.67
C ILE A 85 3.94 -0.29 11.57
N PHE A 86 5.17 -0.27 11.03
CA PHE A 86 6.40 -0.30 11.81
C PHE A 86 6.87 1.13 12.05
N PRO A 87 7.17 1.54 13.29
CA PRO A 87 7.38 2.93 13.63
C PRO A 87 8.64 3.51 12.98
N GLU A 88 8.61 4.81 12.60
CA GLU A 88 9.74 5.47 11.93
C GLU A 88 11.03 5.45 12.78
N ASN A 89 10.89 5.48 14.11
CA ASN A 89 12.03 5.41 15.03
C ASN A 89 12.83 4.09 14.93
N ALA A 90 12.28 3.06 14.30
CA ALA A 90 12.94 1.78 14.07
C ALA A 90 14.18 1.93 13.17
N ALA A 91 14.20 2.94 12.30
CA ALA A 91 15.41 3.30 11.54
C ALA A 91 16.59 3.58 12.48
N LYS A 92 16.35 4.38 13.54
CA LYS A 92 17.39 4.76 14.51
C LYS A 92 17.71 3.64 15.50
N ARG A 93 16.71 2.86 15.90
CA ARG A 93 16.85 1.83 16.95
C ARG A 93 17.38 0.49 16.43
N HIS A 94 17.02 0.13 15.20
CA HIS A 94 17.27 -1.20 14.62
C HIS A 94 18.00 -1.13 13.27
N GLY A 95 18.34 0.06 12.77
CA GLY A 95 19.07 0.21 11.51
C GLY A 95 18.24 -0.12 10.28
N LEU A 96 16.91 -0.09 10.38
CA LEU A 96 16.03 -0.35 9.24
C LEU A 96 16.14 0.72 8.15
N ASP A 97 15.95 0.31 6.90
CA ASP A 97 16.00 1.23 5.77
C ASP A 97 14.91 2.30 5.87
N LYS A 98 15.34 3.57 5.88
CA LYS A 98 14.45 4.71 6.03
C LYS A 98 13.55 4.91 4.80
N THR A 99 14.00 4.51 3.62
CA THR A 99 13.20 4.65 2.39
C THR A 99 12.01 3.70 2.44
N MET A 100 12.23 2.43 2.80
CA MET A 100 11.21 1.41 2.96
C MET A 100 10.28 1.71 4.14
N LEU A 101 10.80 2.21 5.27
CA LEU A 101 9.95 2.65 6.39
C LEU A 101 8.98 3.76 5.98
N ASN A 102 9.39 4.65 5.07
CA ASN A 102 8.53 5.74 4.59
C ASN A 102 7.75 5.38 3.32
N SER A 103 7.83 4.13 2.86
CA SER A 103 7.14 3.66 1.68
C SER A 103 5.65 3.41 1.94
N ILE A 104 4.84 3.41 0.88
CA ILE A 104 3.41 3.05 0.98
C ILE A 104 3.21 1.66 1.62
N CYS A 105 4.16 0.74 1.43
CA CYS A 105 4.12 -0.61 2.00
C CYS A 105 4.19 -0.64 3.53
N ASN A 106 4.68 0.41 4.18
CA ASN A 106 4.68 0.53 5.64
C ASN A 106 3.64 1.55 6.16
N ARG A 107 2.69 1.97 5.32
CA ARG A 107 1.77 3.07 5.63
C ARG A 107 0.31 2.66 5.51
N VAL A 108 -0.52 3.06 6.46
CA VAL A 108 -1.96 2.73 6.48
C VAL A 108 -2.79 3.93 6.98
N PRO A 109 -3.87 4.31 6.28
CA PRO A 109 -4.87 5.22 6.81
C PRO A 109 -5.48 4.72 8.11
N MET A 110 -5.45 5.55 9.13
CA MET A 110 -6.00 5.25 10.45
C MET A 110 -6.71 6.46 11.03
N LEU A 111 -7.71 6.22 11.89
CA LEU A 111 -8.33 7.31 12.65
C LEU A 111 -7.29 8.02 13.52
N ALA A 112 -7.39 9.34 13.60
CA ALA A 112 -6.46 10.16 14.40
C ALA A 112 -6.39 9.72 15.87
N SER A 113 -7.49 9.25 16.45
CA SER A 113 -7.54 8.68 17.80
C SER A 113 -6.69 7.41 17.92
N SER A 114 -6.81 6.50 16.95
CA SER A 114 -6.04 5.26 16.90
C SER A 114 -4.55 5.53 16.64
N ASN A 115 -4.24 6.45 15.74
CA ASN A 115 -2.88 6.88 15.47
C ASN A 115 -2.21 7.46 16.72
N GLY A 116 -2.92 8.33 17.46
CA GLY A 116 -2.42 8.88 18.71
C GLY A 116 -2.23 7.84 19.82
N TYR A 117 -3.12 6.84 19.88
CA TYR A 117 -3.01 5.74 20.84
C TYR A 117 -1.81 4.82 20.56
N LEU A 118 -1.54 4.49 19.29
CA LEU A 118 -0.41 3.63 18.93
C LEU A 118 0.94 4.34 19.08
N GLY A 119 1.02 5.63 18.72
CA GLY A 119 2.27 6.37 18.78
C GLY A 119 3.39 5.67 18.00
N GLU A 120 4.50 5.37 18.67
CA GLU A 120 5.65 4.64 18.12
C GLU A 120 5.64 3.13 18.48
N GLY A 121 4.45 2.55 18.73
CA GLY A 121 4.29 1.14 19.07
C GLY A 121 4.60 0.20 17.90
N TYR A 122 5.13 -0.99 18.20
CA TYR A 122 5.45 -1.99 17.18
C TYR A 122 4.23 -2.86 16.82
N PRO A 123 4.13 -3.33 15.57
CA PRO A 123 2.97 -4.07 15.08
C PRO A 123 2.75 -5.38 15.81
N GLU A 124 3.80 -6.12 16.11
CA GLU A 124 3.71 -7.35 16.91
C GLU A 124 2.98 -7.10 18.25
N ASP A 125 3.31 -6.00 18.95
CA ASP A 125 2.73 -5.68 20.25
C ASP A 125 1.25 -5.30 20.18
N TYR A 126 0.90 -4.38 19.27
CA TYR A 126 -0.48 -3.90 19.18
C TYR A 126 -1.39 -4.90 18.48
N LEU A 127 -0.91 -5.65 17.49
CA LEU A 127 -1.69 -6.70 16.82
C LEU A 127 -1.97 -7.87 17.76
N LYS A 128 -1.03 -8.24 18.64
CA LYS A 128 -1.26 -9.24 19.68
C LYS A 128 -2.41 -8.83 20.59
N LYS A 129 -2.41 -7.57 21.07
CA LYS A 129 -3.50 -7.03 21.91
C LYS A 129 -4.85 -7.06 21.20
N ILE A 130 -4.89 -6.68 19.91
CA ILE A 130 -6.12 -6.71 19.11
C ILE A 130 -6.59 -8.16 18.92
N LEU A 131 -5.69 -9.09 18.61
CA LEU A 131 -6.00 -10.51 18.42
C LEU A 131 -6.54 -11.15 19.69
N ASP A 132 -5.88 -10.95 20.83
CA ASP A 132 -6.32 -11.48 22.13
C ASP A 132 -7.72 -10.97 22.49
N ARG A 133 -7.95 -9.67 22.27
CA ARG A 133 -9.27 -9.05 22.45
C ARG A 133 -10.31 -9.65 21.50
N ALA A 134 -9.97 -9.79 20.22
CA ALA A 134 -10.88 -10.33 19.21
C ALA A 134 -11.25 -11.79 19.50
N ARG A 135 -10.33 -12.60 20.04
CA ARG A 135 -10.60 -13.97 20.50
C ARG A 135 -11.55 -13.96 21.71
N LYS A 136 -11.25 -13.13 22.71
CA LYS A 136 -12.08 -13.00 23.93
C LYS A 136 -13.51 -12.55 23.64
N GLU A 137 -13.67 -11.64 22.67
CA GLU A 137 -14.97 -11.04 22.31
C GLU A 137 -15.67 -11.78 21.15
N SER A 138 -15.13 -12.90 20.66
CA SER A 138 -15.66 -13.63 19.48
C SER A 138 -15.76 -12.77 18.20
N MET A 139 -14.86 -11.78 18.07
CA MET A 139 -14.79 -10.81 16.96
C MET A 139 -13.68 -11.13 15.95
N LEU A 140 -13.11 -12.34 15.98
CA LEU A 140 -11.99 -12.73 15.12
C LEU A 140 -12.29 -12.54 13.63
N ARG A 141 -13.49 -12.94 13.18
CA ARG A 141 -13.92 -12.76 11.78
C ARG A 141 -13.89 -11.30 11.34
N ASP A 142 -14.31 -10.39 12.22
CA ASP A 142 -14.31 -8.96 11.93
C ASP A 142 -12.90 -8.40 11.90
N PHE A 143 -12.03 -8.85 12.81
CA PHE A 143 -10.61 -8.49 12.77
C PHE A 143 -9.93 -8.97 11.48
N LYS A 144 -10.15 -10.22 11.07
CA LYS A 144 -9.66 -10.77 9.79
C LYS A 144 -10.13 -9.93 8.59
N ARG A 145 -11.38 -9.46 8.61
CA ARG A 145 -11.89 -8.57 7.57
C ARG A 145 -11.14 -7.24 7.56
N ARG A 146 -10.96 -6.59 8.70
CA ARG A 146 -10.21 -5.32 8.80
C ARG A 146 -8.77 -5.44 8.30
N MET A 147 -8.10 -6.53 8.64
CA MET A 147 -6.76 -6.86 8.15
C MET A 147 -6.71 -6.92 6.63
N ARG A 148 -7.63 -7.66 6.00
CA ARG A 148 -7.75 -7.73 4.54
C ARG A 148 -8.06 -6.37 3.92
N ASP A 149 -9.01 -5.63 4.49
CA ASP A 149 -9.42 -4.30 4.00
C ASP A 149 -8.24 -3.29 4.04
N CYS A 150 -7.35 -3.43 5.03
CA CYS A 150 -6.12 -2.63 5.19
C CYS A 150 -4.90 -3.21 4.43
N LEU A 151 -5.10 -4.29 3.67
CA LEU A 151 -4.05 -5.00 2.94
C LEU A 151 -2.87 -5.41 3.84
N ILE A 152 -3.18 -5.92 5.03
CA ILE A 152 -2.19 -6.45 5.95
C ILE A 152 -2.06 -7.96 5.70
N PRO A 153 -0.85 -8.48 5.41
CA PRO A 153 -0.63 -9.88 5.07
C PRO A 153 -0.85 -10.85 6.25
N GLY A 154 -1.07 -12.12 5.89
CA GLY A 154 -1.19 -13.24 6.82
C GLY A 154 -2.60 -13.51 7.35
N ASP A 155 -2.72 -14.54 8.18
CA ASP A 155 -3.97 -14.95 8.82
C ASP A 155 -3.81 -15.01 10.35
N PRO A 156 -4.57 -14.22 11.14
CA PRO A 156 -4.54 -14.28 12.60
C PRO A 156 -4.92 -15.61 13.26
N GLU A 157 -5.42 -16.58 12.48
CA GLU A 157 -5.62 -17.97 12.92
C GLU A 157 -4.35 -18.82 12.84
N ASP A 158 -3.34 -18.41 12.07
CA ASP A 158 -2.03 -19.05 12.04
C ASP A 158 -1.27 -18.79 13.36
N PRO A 159 -0.84 -19.84 14.09
CA PRO A 159 -0.08 -19.69 15.33
C PRO A 159 1.20 -18.86 15.19
N GLN A 160 1.83 -18.84 14.00
CA GLN A 160 3.08 -18.10 13.71
C GLN A 160 2.81 -16.72 13.11
N TRP A 161 1.55 -16.31 12.96
CA TRP A 161 1.19 -15.06 12.32
C TRP A 161 1.83 -13.83 12.98
N LEU A 162 1.85 -13.77 14.32
CA LEU A 162 2.44 -12.63 15.03
C LEU A 162 3.94 -12.49 14.77
N ASP A 163 4.66 -13.60 14.60
CA ASP A 163 6.11 -13.59 14.37
C ASP A 163 6.45 -12.86 13.05
N SER A 164 5.53 -12.86 12.08
CA SER A 164 5.65 -12.12 10.81
C SER A 164 5.60 -10.59 10.96
N PHE A 165 5.28 -10.09 12.15
CA PHE A 165 5.29 -8.65 12.48
C PHE A 165 6.44 -8.27 13.41
N SER A 166 7.32 -9.21 13.75
CA SER A 166 8.53 -8.90 14.50
C SER A 166 9.46 -8.00 13.69
N ILE A 167 10.34 -7.26 14.38
CA ILE A 167 11.20 -6.27 13.73
C ILE A 167 12.11 -6.87 12.64
N ASN A 168 12.50 -8.13 12.80
CA ASN A 168 13.36 -8.85 11.86
C ASN A 168 12.62 -9.25 10.57
N GLN A 169 11.28 -9.19 10.58
CA GLN A 169 10.43 -9.52 9.44
C GLN A 169 9.96 -8.28 8.68
N PHE A 170 10.48 -7.08 9.01
CA PHE A 170 10.06 -5.82 8.41
C PHE A 170 10.11 -5.81 6.87
N GLU A 171 11.24 -6.23 6.28
CA GLU A 171 11.40 -6.24 4.83
C GLU A 171 10.42 -7.21 4.17
N GLU A 172 10.33 -8.42 4.70
CA GLU A 172 9.43 -9.47 4.23
C GLU A 172 7.96 -9.05 4.33
N PHE A 173 7.58 -8.38 5.43
CA PHE A 173 6.27 -7.77 5.59
C PHE A 173 5.98 -6.75 4.48
N CYS A 174 6.93 -5.85 4.20
CA CYS A 174 6.75 -4.83 3.16
C CYS A 174 6.63 -5.45 1.76
N ARG A 175 7.38 -6.52 1.46
CA ARG A 175 7.30 -7.26 0.19
C ARG A 175 5.93 -7.92 0.01
N LYS A 176 5.48 -8.70 1.00
CA LYS A 176 4.14 -9.31 0.99
C LYS A 176 3.03 -8.27 0.89
N ARG A 177 3.18 -7.14 1.57
CA ARG A 177 2.20 -6.04 1.49
C ARG A 177 2.22 -5.36 0.11
N ALA A 178 3.38 -5.23 -0.55
CA ALA A 178 3.48 -4.74 -1.91
C ALA A 178 2.66 -5.62 -2.88
N GLU A 179 2.77 -6.94 -2.77
CA GLU A 179 2.01 -7.90 -3.58
C GLU A 179 0.50 -7.75 -3.40
N LEU A 180 0.02 -7.56 -2.16
CA LEU A 180 -1.39 -7.30 -1.87
C LEU A 180 -1.87 -5.97 -2.48
N ILE A 181 -1.02 -4.93 -2.43
CA ILE A 181 -1.32 -3.63 -3.05
C ILE A 181 -1.41 -3.77 -4.57
N ILE A 182 -0.46 -4.46 -5.21
CA ILE A 182 -0.45 -4.71 -6.66
C ILE A 182 -1.69 -5.51 -7.06
N SER A 183 -2.00 -6.58 -6.33
CA SER A 183 -3.20 -7.39 -6.56
C SER A 183 -4.47 -6.55 -6.47
N ARG A 184 -4.55 -5.65 -5.48
CA ARG A 184 -5.71 -4.76 -5.34
C ARG A 184 -5.80 -3.72 -6.46
N VAL A 185 -4.68 -3.21 -6.95
CA VAL A 185 -4.66 -2.33 -8.12
C VAL A 185 -5.15 -3.11 -9.34
N HIS A 186 -4.67 -4.34 -9.55
CA HIS A 186 -5.09 -5.21 -10.66
C HIS A 186 -6.61 -5.44 -10.66
N GLU A 187 -7.23 -5.70 -9.52
CA GLU A 187 -8.68 -5.84 -9.41
C GLU A 187 -9.46 -4.60 -9.88
N ILE A 188 -8.86 -3.41 -9.84
CA ILE A 188 -9.50 -2.14 -10.21
C ILE A 188 -9.22 -1.79 -11.67
N VAL A 189 -7.98 -1.95 -12.14
CA VAL A 189 -7.56 -1.50 -13.48
C VAL A 189 -7.53 -2.63 -14.53
N GLY A 190 -7.67 -3.88 -14.09
CA GLY A 190 -7.65 -5.07 -14.94
C GLY A 190 -6.36 -5.20 -15.75
N ASP A 191 -6.51 -5.62 -17.01
CA ASP A 191 -5.43 -5.86 -17.97
C ASP A 191 -4.60 -4.62 -18.33
N SER A 192 -5.00 -3.43 -17.84
CA SER A 192 -4.21 -2.21 -17.99
C SER A 192 -2.97 -2.22 -17.08
N LEU A 193 -2.89 -3.12 -16.09
CA LEU A 193 -1.73 -3.24 -15.22
C LEU A 193 -0.62 -4.06 -15.89
N GLN A 194 0.55 -3.44 -15.99
CA GLN A 194 1.81 -4.12 -16.31
C GLN A 194 2.64 -4.25 -15.04
N VAL A 195 2.82 -5.50 -14.61
CA VAL A 195 3.75 -5.84 -13.53
C VAL A 195 5.09 -6.18 -14.16
N ASN A 196 6.10 -5.34 -13.94
CA ASN A 196 7.45 -5.67 -14.37
C ASN A 196 7.98 -6.72 -13.39
N ALA A 197 8.07 -7.99 -13.83
CA ALA A 197 8.89 -8.95 -13.10
C ALA A 197 10.33 -8.46 -13.15
N ALA A 198 11.03 -8.46 -12.01
CA ALA A 198 12.48 -8.30 -12.02
C ALA A 198 13.05 -9.37 -12.96
N SER A 199 13.77 -8.93 -14.00
CA SER A 199 14.40 -9.82 -14.96
C SER A 199 15.52 -10.60 -14.27
N ASP A 200 15.22 -11.80 -13.80
CA ASP A 200 16.22 -12.85 -13.57
C ASP A 200 16.66 -13.38 -14.94
N ASP A 201 17.43 -12.59 -15.69
CA ASP A 201 18.18 -13.06 -16.86
C ASP A 201 19.30 -12.06 -17.21
N GLU A 202 20.34 -12.01 -16.38
CA GLU A 202 21.68 -11.69 -16.89
C GLU A 202 22.40 -13.02 -17.11
N SER A 203 22.37 -13.44 -18.37
CA SER A 203 23.14 -14.53 -18.95
C SER A 203 24.64 -14.36 -18.62
N MET A 204 25.19 -15.28 -17.83
CA MET A 204 26.63 -15.56 -17.86
C MET A 204 26.96 -16.35 -19.13
N GLU A 205 27.23 -15.63 -20.22
CA GLU A 205 28.00 -16.13 -21.36
C GLU A 205 29.33 -15.35 -21.42
N GLY A 206 30.45 -16.08 -21.51
CA GLY A 206 31.83 -15.59 -21.66
C GLY A 206 32.61 -15.63 -20.33
N ASP A 207 33.69 -16.39 -20.17
CA ASP A 207 34.79 -16.57 -21.12
C ASP A 207 35.34 -18.02 -21.11
N ASP A 208 35.35 -18.64 -22.30
CA ASP A 208 36.40 -19.59 -22.67
C ASP A 208 37.57 -18.77 -23.23
N ASP A 209 38.75 -18.91 -22.63
CA ASP A 209 40.07 -18.72 -23.26
C ASP A 209 41.14 -19.52 -22.48
#